data_AF-A0A9D1ZN51-F1
#
_entry.id   AF-A0A9D1ZN51-F1
#
_cell.length_a   1.000
_cell.length_b   1.000
_cell.length_c   1.000
_cell.angle_alpha   90.00
_cell.angle_beta   90.00
_cell.angle_gamma   90.00
#
_symmetry.space_group_name_H-M   'P 1'
#
loop_
_entity.id
_entity.type
_entity.pdbx_description
1 polymer ?
#
loop_
_entity_poly.entity_id
_entity_poly.type
_entity_poly.pdbx_seq_one_letter_code
_entity_poly.pdbx_strand_id
1 'polypeptide(L)' 'MSKIYGLTGGIASGKSTVLNLFRNHNFIVYDADYVARDVVKLGTLGLDQIVE' A
#
# COMPACT_ATOMS: atom_id res chain seq x y z
N MET A 1 -2.51 -18.64 11.12
CA MET A 1 -1.99 -17.80 10.01
C MET A 1 -3.16 -17.36 9.15
N SER A 2 -3.26 -16.06 8.84
CA SER A 2 -4.21 -15.54 7.86
C SER A 2 -3.66 -15.71 6.44
N LYS A 3 -4.56 -15.86 5.45
CA LYS A 3 -4.18 -15.88 4.03
C LYS A 3 -3.97 -14.44 3.54
N ILE A 4 -2.90 -14.21 2.77
CA ILE A 4 -2.57 -12.91 2.17
C ILE A 4 -2.83 -12.98 0.67
N TYR A 5 -3.51 -11.97 0.13
CA TYR A 5 -3.83 -11.85 -1.29
C TYR A 5 -3.20 -10.58 -1.87
N GLY A 6 -2.45 -10.73 -2.95
CA GLY A 6 -1.87 -9.60 -3.69
C GLY A 6 -2.84 -9.09 -4.76
N LEU A 7 -3.12 -7.79 -4.74
CA LEU A 7 -3.84 -7.10 -5.81
C LEU A 7 -2.84 -6.28 -6.65
N THR A 8 -2.79 -6.53 -7.95
CA THR A 8 -1.97 -5.79 -8.92
C THR A 8 -2.79 -5.45 -10.16
N GLY A 9 -2.20 -4.72 -11.09
CA GLY A 9 -2.84 -4.28 -12.33
C GLY A 9 -2.20 -3.01 -12.90
N GLY A 10 -2.39 -2.78 -14.19
CA GLY A 10 -1.84 -1.61 -14.89
C GLY A 10 -2.39 -0.26 -14.40
N ILE A 11 -1.84 0.82 -14.94
CA ILE A 11 -2.38 2.18 -14.72
C ILE A 11 -3.85 2.23 -15.16
N ALA A 12 -4.68 2.95 -14.39
CA ALA A 12 -6.11 3.12 -14.63
C ALA A 12 -6.96 1.82 -14.66
N SER A 13 -6.43 0.67 -14.23
CA SER A 13 -7.17 -0.60 -14.22
C SER A 13 -8.20 -0.74 -13.07
N GLY A 14 -8.43 0.31 -12.28
CA GLY A 14 -9.42 0.29 -11.19
C GLY A 14 -8.97 -0.40 -9.89
N LYS A 15 -7.67 -0.60 -9.65
CA LYS A 15 -7.15 -1.22 -8.40
C LYS A 15 -7.73 -0.56 -7.14
N SER A 16 -7.70 0.78 -7.07
CA SER A 16 -8.21 1.53 -5.92
C SER A 16 -9.70 1.28 -5.68
N THR A 17 -10.49 1.09 -6.74
CA THR A 17 -11.91 0.72 -6.65
C THR A 17 -12.10 -0.65 -6.00
N VAL A 18 -11.31 -1.64 -6.44
CA VAL A 18 -11.35 -3.00 -5.87
C VAL A 18 -10.88 -3.00 -4.41
N LEU A 19 -9.83 -2.25 -4.07
CA LEU A 19 -9.39 -2.09 -2.68
C LEU A 19 -10.47 -1.46 -1.80
N ASN A 20 -11.19 -0.45 -2.28
CA ASN A 20 -12.30 0.16 -1.55
C ASN A 20 -13.47 -0.82 -1.36
N LEU A 21 -13.76 -1.67 -2.34
CA LEU A 21 -14.74 -2.72 -2.19
C LEU A 21 -14.34 -3.70 -1.07
N PHE A 22 -13.08 -4.13 -1.03
CA PHE A 22 -12.57 -4.97 0.06
C PHE A 22 -12.71 -4.29 1.44
N ARG A 23 -12.35 -3.00 1.55
CA ARG A 23 -12.54 -2.23 2.79
C ARG A 23 -14.00 -2.21 3.24
N ASN A 24 -14.94 -1.99 2.31
CA ASN A 24 -16.37 -1.96 2.60
C ASN A 24 -16.92 -3.32 3.06
N HIS A 25 -16.25 -4.42 2.68
CA HIS A 25 -16.55 -5.77 3.15
C HIS A 25 -15.74 -6.19 4.38
N ASN A 26 -15.17 -5.22 5.12
CA ASN A 26 -14.40 -5.44 6.34
C ASN A 26 -13.11 -6.27 6.16
N PHE A 27 -12.55 -6.30 4.94
CA PHE A 27 -11.22 -6.85 4.74
C PHE A 27 -10.17 -5.85 5.20
N ILE A 28 -9.12 -6.37 5.84
CA ILE A 28 -7.91 -5.60 6.11
C ILE A 28 -7.18 -5.39 4.78
N VAL A 29 -6.97 -4.12 4.42
CA VAL A 29 -6.29 -3.73 3.19
C VAL A 29 -4.98 -3.03 3.54
N TYR A 30 -3.88 -3.59 3.03
CA TYR A 30 -2.55 -2.98 3.08
C TYR A 30 -2.26 -2.31 1.74
N ASP A 31 -2.02 -1.00 1.75
CA ASP A 31 -1.76 -0.22 0.55
C ASP A 31 -0.25 0.05 0.42
N ALA A 32 0.37 -0.57 -0.57
CA ALA A 32 1.82 -0.48 -0.77
C ALA A 32 2.27 0.93 -1.15
N ASP A 33 1.48 1.67 -1.94
CA ASP A 33 1.83 3.03 -2.36
C ASP A 33 1.80 3.98 -1.16
N TYR A 34 0.84 3.80 -0.25
CA TYR A 34 0.80 4.54 1.01
C TYR A 34 2.03 4.26 1.88
N VAL A 35 2.33 2.98 2.11
CA VAL A 35 3.45 2.57 2.98
C VAL A 35 4.78 3.05 2.39
N ALA A 36 4.97 2.94 1.08
CA ALA A 36 6.19 3.41 0.41
C ALA A 36 6.47 4.91 0.63
N ARG A 37 5.41 5.74 0.74
CA ARG A 37 5.54 7.17 1.06
C ARG A 37 5.74 7.41 2.55
N ASP A 38 5.10 6.61 3.39
CA ASP A 38 5.17 6.76 4.85
C ASP A 38 6.57 6.47 5.39
N VAL A 39 7.22 5.42 4.88
CA VAL A 39 8.56 4.99 5.32
C VAL A 39 9.71 5.91 4.90
N VAL A 40 9.44 6.92 4.07
CA VAL A 40 10.42 7.92 3.62
C VAL A 40 10.04 9.34 4.04
N LYS A 41 9.13 9.49 5.01
CA LYS A 41 8.86 10.81 5.62
C LYS A 41 10.11 11.37 6.28
N LEU A 42 10.15 12.70 6.45
CA LEU A 42 11.24 13.37 7.16
C LEU A 42 11.42 12.77 8.57
N GLY A 43 12.67 12.45 8.92
CA GLY A 43 13.04 11.86 10.21
C GLY A 43 12.80 10.34 10.31
N THR A 44 12.53 9.66 9.20
CA THR A 44 12.43 8.19 9.16
C THR A 44 13.76 7.56 8.72
N LEU A 45 14.05 6.38 9.28
CA LEU A 45 15.21 5.57 8.87
C LEU A 45 15.22 5.29 7.36
N GLY A 46 14.05 5.10 6.75
CA GLY A 46 13.96 4.82 5.32
C GLY A 46 14.36 6.00 4.46
N LEU A 47 14.11 7.24 4.90
CA LEU A 47 14.64 8.42 4.22
C LEU A 47 16.16 8.52 4.38
N ASP A 48 16.68 8.34 5.60
CA ASP A 48 18.11 8.44 5.88
C ASP A 48 18.95 7.48 5.01
N GLN A 49 18.41 6.31 4.70
CA GLN A 49 19.07 5.29 3.88
C GLN A 49 19.15 5.59 2.38
N ILE A 50 18.37 6.55 1.87
CA ILE A 50 18.26 6.81 0.41
C ILE A 50 18.70 8.21 -0.02
N VAL A 51 19.14 9.05 0.92
CA VAL A 51 19.52 10.47 0.67
C VAL A 51 21.02 10.75 0.75
N GLU A 52 21.86 9.74 1.01
CA GLU A 52 23.32 9.79 0.76
C GLU A 52 23.64 9.75 -0.75
#